data_AF-A0A5S4GEF3-F1
#
_entry.id   AF-A0A5S4GEF3-F1
#
_cell.length_a   1.000
_cell.length_b   1.000
_cell.length_c   1.000
_cell.angle_alpha   90.00
_cell.angle_beta   90.00
_cell.angle_gamma   90.00
#
_symmetry.space_group_name_H-M   'P 1'
#
loop_
_entity.id
_entity.type
_entity.pdbx_description
1 polymer ?
#
loop_
_entity_poly.entity_id
_entity_poly.type
_entity_poly.pdbx_seq_one_letter_code
_entity_poly.pdbx_strand_id
1 'polypeptide(L)'
;YPALPGTPPNPRLAQAIIKEVYGRPPAALGRLGPVVAAAAAAGDPVARRITDEAAQWLLRDVDAVRPALSDPGAPVVMHGSVLREGPVAEAVRTGLRDRFDEAPRCAGDGAVGAAGMALRRLGHPLPG
;
A
#
# COMPACT_ATOMS: atom_id res chain seq x y z
N TYR A 1 -8.56 -29.50 -15.92
CA TYR A 1 -7.94 -28.92 -17.13
C TYR A 1 -6.44 -28.78 -16.87
N PRO A 2 -5.57 -29.51 -17.59
CA PRO A 2 -4.13 -29.32 -17.43
C PRO A 2 -3.73 -27.97 -18.05
N ALA A 3 -2.91 -27.20 -17.34
CA ALA A 3 -2.39 -25.92 -17.81
C ALA A 3 -1.52 -26.13 -19.06
N LEU A 4 -1.86 -25.45 -20.15
CA LEU A 4 -1.04 -25.42 -21.37
C LEU A 4 0.33 -24.80 -21.04
N PRO A 5 1.45 -25.36 -21.52
CA PRO A 5 2.75 -24.73 -21.36
C PRO A 5 2.72 -23.36 -22.03
N GLY A 6 2.91 -22.32 -21.22
CA GLY A 6 2.87 -20.93 -21.67
C GLY A 6 3.86 -20.71 -22.80
N THR A 7 3.43 -19.99 -23.84
CA THR A 7 4.29 -19.58 -24.95
C THR A 7 5.55 -18.93 -24.37
N PRO A 8 6.76 -19.37 -24.79
CA PRO A 8 7.99 -18.77 -24.29
C PRO A 8 7.94 -17.25 -24.55
N PRO A 9 8.30 -16.41 -23.56
CA PRO A 9 8.17 -14.97 -23.69
C PRO A 9 9.00 -14.51 -24.88
N ASN A 10 8.38 -13.73 -25.76
CA ASN A 10 9.07 -13.15 -26.91
C ASN A 10 10.23 -12.28 -26.38
N PRO A 11 11.50 -12.65 -26.62
CA PRO A 11 12.64 -11.98 -26.00
C PRO A 11 12.74 -10.52 -26.43
N ARG A 12 12.30 -10.17 -27.66
CA ARG A 12 12.28 -8.77 -28.13
C ARG A 12 11.24 -7.95 -27.37
N LEU A 13 10.07 -8.53 -27.11
CA LEU A 13 9.02 -7.88 -26.33
C LEU A 13 9.44 -7.68 -24.88
N ALA A 14 10.03 -8.71 -24.25
CA ALA A 14 10.55 -8.61 -22.89
C ALA A 14 11.60 -7.50 -22.76
N GLN A 15 12.55 -7.42 -23.70
CA GLN A 15 13.55 -6.36 -23.71
C GLN A 15 12.96 -4.97 -23.97
N ALA A 16 11.93 -4.86 -24.81
CA ALA A 16 11.22 -3.60 -25.02
C ALA A 16 10.51 -3.13 -23.74
N ILE A 17 9.87 -4.04 -23.00
CA ILE A 17 9.23 -3.73 -21.71
C ILE A 17 10.28 -3.26 -20.69
N ILE A 18 11.40 -3.99 -20.56
CA ILE A 18 12.50 -3.62 -19.66
C ILE A 18 13.00 -2.21 -20.01
N LYS A 19 13.33 -1.95 -21.27
CA LYS A 19 13.83 -0.65 -21.72
C LYS A 19 12.84 0.48 -21.39
N GLU A 20 11.55 0.27 -21.65
CA GLU A 20 10.52 1.26 -21.39
C GLU A 20 10.32 1.53 -19.89
N VAL A 21 10.36 0.48 -19.06
CA VAL A 21 10.23 0.57 -17.60
C VAL A 21 11.43 1.29 -16.98
N TYR A 22 12.65 0.89 -17.36
CA TYR A 22 13.89 1.50 -16.85
C TYR A 22 14.16 2.90 -17.45
N GLY A 23 13.48 3.27 -18.53
CA GLY A 23 13.54 4.61 -19.10
C GLY A 23 12.70 5.66 -18.34
N ARG A 24 11.96 5.27 -17.30
CA ARG A 24 11.07 6.15 -16.54
C ARG A 24 11.52 6.28 -15.08
N PRO A 25 11.19 7.39 -14.39
CA PRO A 25 11.39 7.49 -12.95
C PRO A 25 10.64 6.36 -12.22
N PRO A 26 11.21 5.73 -11.18
CA PRO A 26 10.55 4.63 -10.46
C PRO A 26 9.13 4.97 -9.98
N ALA A 27 8.91 6.22 -9.54
CA ALA A 27 7.59 6.69 -9.10
C ALA A 27 6.51 6.60 -10.20
N ALA A 28 6.88 6.69 -11.48
CA ALA A 28 5.94 6.58 -12.59
C ALA A 28 5.32 5.17 -12.70
N LEU A 29 5.96 4.14 -12.14
CA LEU A 29 5.42 2.78 -12.09
C LEU A 29 4.23 2.66 -11.15
N GLY A 30 4.05 3.60 -10.21
CA GLY A 30 2.90 3.61 -9.30
C GLY A 30 1.55 3.58 -10.03
N ARG A 31 1.48 4.10 -11.27
CA ARG A 31 0.28 4.04 -12.12
C ARG A 31 -0.16 2.62 -12.49
N LEU A 32 0.74 1.64 -12.40
CA LEU A 32 0.45 0.22 -12.65
C LEU A 32 -0.21 -0.45 -11.44
N GLY A 33 -0.22 0.20 -10.27
CA GLY A 33 -0.81 -0.34 -9.04
C GLY A 33 -2.23 -0.89 -9.22
N PRO A 34 -3.17 -0.16 -9.84
CA PRO A 34 -4.52 -0.67 -10.10
C PRO A 34 -4.56 -1.93 -10.99
N VAL A 35 -3.67 -2.00 -12.00
CA VAL A 35 -3.57 -3.16 -12.90
C VAL A 35 -3.08 -4.38 -12.14
N VAL A 36 -2.05 -4.22 -11.31
CA VAL A 36 -1.51 -5.29 -10.47
C VAL A 36 -2.56 -5.77 -9.45
N ALA A 37 -3.27 -4.84 -8.80
CA ALA A 37 -4.33 -5.18 -7.84
C ALA A 37 -5.46 -5.99 -8.49
N ALA A 38 -5.91 -5.58 -9.68
CA ALA A 38 -6.93 -6.29 -10.44
C ALA A 38 -6.46 -7.70 -10.85
N ALA A 39 -5.22 -7.84 -11.33
CA ALA A 39 -4.65 -9.14 -11.70
C ALA A 39 -4.51 -10.08 -10.49
N ALA A 40 -4.09 -9.56 -9.33
CA ALA A 40 -3.99 -10.34 -8.11
C ALA A 40 -5.36 -10.85 -7.62
N ALA A 41 -6.38 -9.99 -7.70
CA ALA A 41 -7.77 -10.36 -7.40
C ALA A 41 -8.30 -11.42 -8.38
N ALA A 42 -7.91 -11.35 -9.66
CA ALA A 42 -8.24 -12.34 -10.68
C ALA A 42 -7.46 -13.67 -10.54
N GLY A 43 -6.51 -13.76 -9.60
CA GLY A 43 -5.76 -14.98 -9.31
C GLY A 43 -4.39 -15.09 -9.96
N ASP A 44 -3.90 -14.03 -10.60
CA ASP A 44 -2.55 -14.06 -11.19
C ASP A 44 -1.47 -14.24 -10.10
N PRO A 45 -0.63 -15.28 -10.19
CA PRO A 45 0.31 -15.62 -9.14
C PRO A 45 1.46 -14.61 -9.01
N VAL A 46 1.84 -13.93 -10.08
CA VAL A 46 2.90 -12.91 -10.05
C VAL A 46 2.37 -11.64 -9.39
N ALA A 47 1.18 -11.21 -9.78
CA ALA A 47 0.51 -10.05 -9.19
C ALA A 47 0.25 -10.25 -7.70
N ARG A 48 -0.20 -11.44 -7.28
CA ARG A 48 -0.35 -11.79 -5.86
C ARG A 48 0.96 -11.65 -5.09
N ARG A 49 2.05 -12.20 -5.64
CA ARG A 49 3.38 -12.06 -5.02
C ARG A 49 3.78 -10.60 -4.86
N ILE A 50 3.56 -9.78 -5.88
CA ILE A 50 3.86 -8.33 -5.81
C ILE A 50 3.04 -7.66 -4.70
N THR A 51 1.74 -7.97 -4.59
CA THR A 51 0.89 -7.35 -3.55
C THR A 51 1.24 -7.84 -2.15
N ASP A 52 1.63 -9.10 -2.00
CA ASP A 52 2.06 -9.68 -0.72
C ASP A 52 3.39 -9.07 -0.28
N GLU A 53 4.36 -8.94 -1.19
CA GLU A 53 5.63 -8.28 -0.92
C GLU A 53 5.42 -6.81 -0.54
N ALA A 54 4.53 -6.10 -1.24
CA ALA A 54 4.19 -4.72 -0.90
C ALA A 54 3.59 -4.60 0.51
N ALA A 55 2.66 -5.50 0.88
CA ALA A 55 2.09 -5.53 2.22
C ALA A 55 3.15 -5.82 3.28
N GLN A 56 4.07 -6.76 3.02
CA GLN A 56 5.17 -7.05 3.93
C GLN A 56 6.09 -5.85 4.15
N TRP A 57 6.42 -5.08 3.10
CA TRP A 57 7.23 -3.87 3.25
C TRP A 57 6.54 -2.83 4.14
N LEU A 58 5.25 -2.57 3.90
CA LEU A 58 4.49 -1.62 4.73
C LEU A 58 4.41 -2.05 6.19
N LEU A 59 4.23 -3.35 6.45
CA LEU A 59 4.19 -3.88 7.81
C LEU A 59 5.57 -3.80 8.48
N ARG A 60 6.67 -4.02 7.74
CA ARG A 60 8.03 -3.81 8.25
C ARG A 60 8.28 -2.35 8.60
N ASP A 61 7.75 -1.41 7.83
CA ASP A 61 7.86 0.02 8.15
C ASP A 61 7.18 0.35 9.49
N VAL A 62 6.01 -0.26 9.77
CA VAL A 62 5.33 -0.14 11.06
C VAL A 62 6.19 -0.70 12.19
N ASP A 63 6.73 -1.90 12.00
CA ASP A 63 7.59 -2.56 12.98
C ASP A 63 8.86 -1.73 13.25
N ALA A 64 9.42 -1.08 12.22
CA ALA A 64 10.63 -0.26 12.32
C ALA A 64 10.43 1.04 13.11
N VAL A 65 9.27 1.69 13.00
CA VAL A 65 9.01 2.97 13.68
C VAL A 65 8.45 2.80 15.09
N ARG A 66 7.88 1.62 15.42
CA ARG A 66 7.24 1.37 16.73
C ARG A 66 8.15 1.66 17.93
N PRO A 67 9.44 1.26 17.96
CA PRO A 67 10.30 1.50 19.11
C PRO A 67 10.57 2.98 19.41
N ALA A 68 10.36 3.86 18.43
CA ALA A 68 10.56 5.30 18.59
C ALA A 68 9.32 6.02 19.15
N LEU A 69 8.18 5.34 19.30
CA LEU A 69 6.96 5.95 19.82
C LEU A 69 7.01 6.06 21.34
N SER A 70 6.54 7.19 21.88
CA SER A 70 6.42 7.39 23.33
C SER A 70 5.32 6.52 23.96
N ASP A 71 4.32 6.12 23.17
CA ASP A 71 3.24 5.22 23.57
C ASP A 71 3.30 3.93 22.72
N PRO A 72 3.71 2.78 23.30
CA PRO A 72 3.70 1.50 22.63
C PRO A 72 2.31 0.99 22.23
N GLY A 73 1.23 1.60 22.74
CA GLY A 73 -0.17 1.32 22.42
C GLY A 73 -0.77 2.25 21.37
N ALA A 74 -0.01 3.21 20.82
CA ALA A 74 -0.53 4.17 19.86
C ALA A 74 -1.21 3.49 18.65
N PRO A 75 -2.39 3.96 18.21
CA PRO A 75 -3.13 3.32 17.14
C PRO A 75 -2.39 3.47 15.80
N VAL A 76 -2.48 2.45 14.95
CA VAL A 76 -2.01 2.53 13.56
C VAL A 76 -3.13 3.06 12.68
N VAL A 77 -2.83 4.11 11.92
CA VAL A 77 -3.78 4.74 10.98
C VAL A 77 -3.35 4.43 9.55
N MET A 78 -4.25 3.85 8.77
CA MET A 78 -4.07 3.57 7.35
C MET A 78 -4.60 4.73 6.49
N HIS A 79 -3.78 5.19 5.56
CA HIS A 79 -4.14 6.24 4.60
C HIS A 79 -3.47 6.00 3.24
N GLY A 80 -4.01 6.61 2.18
CA GLY A 80 -3.51 6.49 0.82
C GLY A 80 -4.28 5.48 -0.03
N SER A 81 -4.15 5.61 -1.35
CA SER A 81 -4.94 4.83 -2.32
C SER A 81 -4.70 3.32 -2.21
N VAL A 82 -3.46 2.90 -1.95
CA VAL A 82 -3.06 1.49 -1.82
C VAL A 82 -3.66 0.82 -0.59
N LEU A 83 -3.91 1.58 0.49
CA LEU A 83 -4.44 1.08 1.75
C LEU A 83 -5.96 1.24 1.90
N ARG A 84 -6.62 1.84 0.90
CA ARG A 84 -8.07 2.03 0.90
C ARG A 84 -8.80 0.70 0.71
N GLU A 85 -8.44 -0.02 -0.34
CA GLU A 85 -9.08 -1.27 -0.75
C GLU A 85 -8.14 -2.15 -1.59
N GLY A 86 -8.53 -3.40 -1.79
CA GLY A 86 -7.79 -4.35 -2.61
C GLY A 86 -6.77 -5.20 -1.84
N PRO A 87 -6.01 -6.04 -2.54
CA PRO A 87 -5.21 -7.11 -1.94
C PRO A 87 -4.16 -6.59 -0.95
N VAL A 88 -3.51 -5.46 -1.22
CA VAL A 88 -2.53 -4.86 -0.31
C VAL A 88 -3.20 -4.35 0.96
N ALA A 89 -4.33 -3.62 0.83
CA ALA A 89 -5.07 -3.10 1.96
C ALA A 89 -5.56 -4.23 2.89
N GLU A 90 -6.09 -5.31 2.32
CA GLU A 90 -6.55 -6.47 3.10
C GLU A 90 -5.39 -7.17 3.81
N ALA A 91 -4.29 -7.43 3.11
CA ALA A 91 -3.11 -8.08 3.69
C ALA A 91 -2.48 -7.25 4.82
N VAL A 92 -2.38 -5.93 4.65
CA VAL A 92 -1.90 -5.02 5.70
C VAL A 92 -2.87 -5.00 6.88
N ARG A 93 -4.19 -4.91 6.63
CA ARG A 93 -5.18 -4.88 7.70
C ARG A 93 -5.15 -6.15 8.54
N THR A 94 -5.04 -7.32 7.90
CA THR A 94 -4.85 -8.61 8.59
C THR A 94 -3.55 -8.60 9.39
N GLY A 95 -2.42 -8.25 8.75
CA GLY A 95 -1.12 -8.23 9.42
C GLY A 95 -1.02 -7.25 10.59
N LEU A 96 -1.80 -6.17 10.60
CA LEU A 96 -1.89 -5.25 11.74
C LEU A 96 -2.75 -5.81 12.87
N ARG A 97 -3.88 -6.46 12.55
CA ARG A 97 -4.73 -7.15 13.55
C ARG A 97 -4.00 -8.30 14.24
N ASP A 98 -3.11 -8.98 13.52
CA ASP A 98 -2.31 -10.07 14.08
C ASP A 98 -1.19 -9.54 15.00
N ARG A 99 -0.75 -8.29 14.83
CA ARG A 99 0.33 -7.67 15.60
C ARG A 99 -0.16 -6.91 16.83
N PHE A 100 -1.36 -6.36 16.79
CA PHE A 100 -1.83 -5.37 17.75
C PHE A 100 -3.25 -5.67 18.23
N ASP A 101 -3.51 -5.39 19.52
CA ASP A 101 -4.81 -5.61 20.15
C ASP A 101 -5.92 -4.72 19.55
N GLU A 102 -5.56 -3.52 19.05
CA GLU A 102 -6.50 -2.62 18.39
C GLU A 102 -6.43 -2.74 16.86
N ALA A 103 -7.60 -2.85 16.23
CA ALA A 103 -7.70 -2.81 14.78
C ALA A 103 -7.20 -1.47 14.21
N PRO A 104 -6.54 -1.46 13.04
CA PRO A 104 -6.06 -0.22 12.44
C PRO A 104 -7.23 0.67 12.04
N ARG A 105 -7.07 1.98 12.24
CA ARG A 105 -8.07 2.98 11.88
C ARG A 105 -7.88 3.47 10.46
N CYS A 106 -8.95 3.83 9.78
CA CYS A 106 -8.86 4.51 8.48
C CYS A 106 -8.81 6.02 8.70
N ALA A 107 -7.87 6.70 8.03
CA ALA A 107 -7.84 8.15 8.03
C ALA A 107 -9.05 8.73 7.26
N GLY A 108 -9.61 9.79 7.82
CA GLY A 108 -10.55 10.67 7.10
C GLY A 108 -9.84 11.59 6.10
N ASP A 109 -10.51 12.67 5.73
CA ASP A 109 -9.92 13.67 4.83
C ASP A 109 -8.78 14.44 5.53
N GLY A 110 -7.59 14.39 4.93
CA GLY A 110 -6.41 15.11 5.41
C GLY A 110 -6.59 16.63 5.41
N ALA A 111 -7.47 17.17 4.55
CA ALA A 111 -7.80 18.59 4.52
C ALA A 111 -8.41 19.06 5.86
N VAL A 112 -9.24 18.22 6.51
CA VAL A 112 -9.82 18.53 7.82
C VAL A 112 -8.73 18.62 8.88
N GLY A 113 -7.78 17.68 8.87
CA GLY A 113 -6.62 17.71 9.77
C GLY A 113 -5.74 18.94 9.55
N ALA A 114 -5.50 19.32 8.28
CA ALA A 114 -4.74 20.51 7.92
C ALA A 114 -5.44 21.81 8.38
N ALA A 115 -6.75 21.93 8.14
CA ALA A 115 -7.55 23.06 8.59
C ALA A 115 -7.55 23.18 10.11
N GLY A 116 -7.71 22.07 10.82
CA GLY A 116 -7.61 22.03 12.28
C GLY A 116 -6.23 22.48 12.79
N MET A 117 -5.15 22.02 12.16
CA MET A 117 -3.80 22.48 12.49
C MET A 117 -3.63 23.99 12.27
N ALA A 118 -4.20 24.54 11.20
CA ALA A 118 -4.16 25.98 10.93
C ALA A 118 -4.95 26.79 11.97
N LEU A 119 -6.18 26.37 12.29
CA LEU A 119 -7.02 27.00 13.32
C LEU A 119 -6.32 27.00 14.68
N ARG A 120 -5.75 25.87 15.09
CA ARG A 120 -4.99 25.78 16.34
C ARG A 120 -3.78 26.71 16.35
N ARG A 121 -3.08 26.86 15.22
CA ARG A 121 -1.93 27.76 15.09
C ARG A 121 -2.33 29.23 15.19
N LEU A 122 -3.57 29.55 14.83
CA LEU A 122 -4.18 30.88 14.94
C LEU A 122 -4.87 31.12 16.29
N GLY A 123 -4.83 30.16 17.22
CA GLY A 123 -5.46 30.27 18.54
C GLY A 123 -6.96 29.98 18.57
N HIS A 124 -7.52 29.42 17.49
CA HIS A 124 -8.91 29.00 17.44
C HIS A 124 -9.06 27.55 17.93
N PRO A 125 -10.16 27.22 18.64
CA PRO A 125 -10.45 25.85 19.01
C PRO A 125 -10.70 24.98 17.76
N LEU A 126 -10.42 23.68 17.88
CA LEU A 126 -10.75 22.71 16.83
C LEU A 126 -12.28 22.52 16.77
N PRO A 127 -12.88 22.45 15.57
CA PRO A 127 -14.25 21.97 15.46
C PRO A 127 -14.33 20.53 15.98
N GLY A 128 -15.33 20.28 16.84
CA GLY A 128 -15.61 18.95 17.40
C GLY A 128 -16.22 17.99 16.39
#